data_AF-X0YDH3-F1
#
_entry.id   AF-X0YDH3-F1
#
_cell.length_a   1.000
_cell.length_b   1.000
_cell.length_c   1.000
_cell.angle_alpha   90.00
_cell.angle_beta   90.00
_cell.angle_gamma   90.00
#
_symmetry.space_group_name_H-M   'P 1'
#
loop_
_entity.id
_entity.type
_entity.pdbx_description
1 polymer ?
#
loop_
_entity_poly.entity_id
_entity_poly.type
_entity_poly.pdbx_seq_one_letter_code
_entity_poly.pdbx_strand_id
1 'polypeptide(L)' 'MPGFRVRRESLMGQTIVEKIAKSHLMEGPARALRTGDVVSLRPRHVLTHDNTAAVMKKFDAIGASRVA' A
#
# COMPACT_ATOMS: atom_id res chain seq x y z
N MET A 1 -30.05 -7.37 -2.18
CA MET A 1 -28.80 -7.03 -1.46
C MET A 1 -27.70 -7.98 -1.94
N PRO A 2 -26.89 -7.63 -2.96
CA PRO A 2 -25.88 -8.57 -3.45
C PRO A 2 -24.67 -8.54 -2.51
N GLY A 3 -24.43 -9.68 -1.87
CA GLY A 3 -23.33 -9.89 -0.93
C GLY A 3 -21.96 -9.73 -1.58
N PHE A 4 -21.03 -9.21 -0.78
CA PHE A 4 -19.63 -9.01 -1.11
C PHE A 4 -18.94 -10.36 -1.38
N ARG A 5 -19.01 -10.84 -2.62
CA ARG A 5 -18.28 -12.04 -3.06
C ARG A 5 -16.86 -11.64 -3.43
N VAL A 6 -15.92 -11.80 -2.50
CA VAL A 6 -14.49 -11.77 -2.82
C VAL A 6 -14.23 -12.85 -3.86
N ARG A 7 -13.85 -12.46 -5.09
CA ARG A 7 -13.52 -13.38 -6.19
C ARG A 7 -12.29 -14.23 -5.80
N ARG A 8 -12.53 -15.40 -5.21
CA ARG A 8 -11.49 -16.34 -4.73
C ARG A 8 -10.57 -16.87 -5.84
N GLU A 9 -10.99 -16.84 -7.10
CA GLU A 9 -10.25 -17.49 -8.19
C GLU A 9 -8.95 -16.78 -8.60
N SER A 10 -8.84 -15.45 -8.44
CA SER A 10 -7.59 -14.72 -8.73
C SER A 10 -6.49 -14.93 -7.67
N LEU A 11 -6.83 -15.52 -6.51
CA LEU A 11 -5.99 -15.56 -5.30
C LEU A 11 -5.25 -16.88 -5.09
N MET A 12 -5.59 -17.93 -5.85
CA MET A 12 -4.86 -19.20 -5.82
C MET A 12 -3.50 -18.99 -6.48
N GLY A 13 -2.42 -19.21 -5.71
CA GLY A 13 -1.05 -18.95 -6.15
C GLY A 13 -0.52 -17.54 -5.88
N GLN A 14 -1.20 -16.72 -5.07
CA GLN A 14 -0.62 -15.50 -4.50
C GLN A 14 -0.20 -15.69 -3.04
N THR A 15 0.97 -15.19 -2.70
CA THR A 15 1.45 -15.10 -1.31
C THR A 15 0.63 -14.11 -0.50
N ILE A 16 0.74 -14.14 0.82
CA ILE A 16 0.05 -13.16 1.68
C ILE A 16 0.55 -11.73 1.43
N VAL A 17 1.85 -11.55 1.14
CA VAL A 17 2.45 -10.25 0.84
C VAL A 17 1.85 -9.67 -0.44
N GLU A 18 1.75 -10.46 -1.50
CA GLU A 18 1.13 -10.03 -2.78
C GLU A 18 -0.33 -9.64 -2.59
N LYS A 19 -1.07 -10.37 -1.75
CA LYS A 19 -2.47 -10.07 -1.43
C LYS A 19 -2.62 -8.75 -0.68
N ILE A 20 -1.77 -8.50 0.32
CA ILE A 20 -1.77 -7.24 1.08
C ILE A 20 -1.34 -6.08 0.19
N ALA A 21 -0.30 -6.24 -0.64
CA ALA A 21 0.11 -5.22 -1.59
C ALA A 21 -1.03 -4.88 -2.56
N LYS A 22 -1.72 -5.90 -3.10
CA LYS A 22 -2.87 -5.72 -4.00
C LYS A 22 -4.03 -4.99 -3.32
N SER A 23 -4.28 -5.19 -2.02
CA SER A 23 -5.36 -4.48 -1.31
C SER A 23 -5.06 -3.00 -1.03
N HIS A 24 -3.80 -2.60 -1.07
CA HIS A 24 -3.35 -1.22 -0.86
C HIS A 24 -2.94 -0.51 -2.16
N LEU A 25 -3.15 -1.13 -3.32
CA LEU A 25 -2.75 -0.62 -4.62
C LEU A 25 -3.57 0.64 -4.99
N MET A 26 -2.91 1.73 -5.42
CA MET A 26 -3.63 2.89 -5.95
C MET A 26 -4.09 2.64 -7.38
N GLU A 27 -3.14 2.27 -8.24
CA GLU A 27 -3.35 1.88 -9.62
C GLU A 27 -2.42 0.70 -9.93
N GLY A 28 -2.85 -0.18 -10.83
CA GLY A 28 -1.98 -1.25 -11.30
C GLY A 28 -2.68 -2.31 -12.13
N PRO A 29 -1.97 -3.40 -12.45
CA PRO A 29 -2.41 -4.34 -13.46
C PRO A 29 -3.62 -5.16 -13.00
N ALA A 30 -4.48 -5.52 -13.96
CA ALA A 30 -5.60 -6.42 -13.71
C ALA A 30 -5.16 -7.86 -13.34
N ARG A 31 -3.90 -8.21 -13.63
CA ARG A 31 -3.28 -9.49 -13.24
C ARG A 31 -2.94 -9.54 -11.74
N ALA A 32 -2.54 -10.71 -11.28
CA ALA A 32 -1.99 -10.89 -9.94
C ALA A 32 -0.60 -10.22 -9.83
N LEU A 33 -0.30 -9.66 -8.65
CA LEU A 33 1.03 -9.13 -8.35
C LEU A 33 2.01 -10.28 -8.15
N ARG A 34 3.27 -10.03 -8.51
CA ARG A 34 4.39 -10.97 -8.41
C ARG A 34 5.64 -10.26 -7.90
N THR A 35 6.53 -11.02 -7.28
CA THR A 35 7.87 -10.53 -6.93
C THR A 35 8.54 -9.86 -8.14
N GLY A 36 9.14 -8.69 -7.92
CA GLY A 36 9.75 -7.86 -8.96
C GLY A 36 8.83 -6.79 -9.54
N ASP A 37 7.52 -6.85 -9.29
CA ASP A 37 6.61 -5.76 -9.64
C ASP A 37 6.94 -4.51 -8.79
N VAL A 38 7.09 -3.35 -9.46
CA VAL A 38 7.17 -2.03 -8.81
C VAL A 38 5.78 -1.43 -8.80
N VAL A 39 5.28 -1.06 -7.62
CA VAL A 39 3.88 -0.67 -7.42
C VAL A 39 3.75 0.60 -6.59
N SER A 40 2.69 1.35 -6.84
CA SER A 40 2.28 2.50 -6.02
C SER A 40 1.20 2.08 -5.03
N LEU A 41 1.49 2.22 -3.74
CA LEU A 41 0.60 1.84 -2.65
C LEU A 41 0.08 3.06 -1.91
N ARG A 42 -1.09 2.91 -1.28
CA ARG A 42 -1.63 3.82 -0.26
C ARG A 42 -1.49 3.16 1.12
N PRO A 43 -0.42 3.49 1.88
CA PRO A 43 -0.24 2.99 3.24
C PRO A 43 -1.41 3.42 4.14
N ARG A 44 -1.74 2.59 5.14
CA ARG A 44 -2.76 2.93 6.14
C ARG A 44 -2.20 3.77 7.28
N HIS A 45 -0.98 3.47 7.69
CA HIS A 45 -0.29 4.13 8.79
C HIS A 45 1.19 4.28 8.43
N VAL A 46 1.79 5.37 8.93
CA VAL A 46 3.23 5.62 8.85
C VAL A 46 3.71 5.87 10.27
N LEU A 47 4.87 5.30 10.62
CA LEU A 47 5.50 5.46 11.93
C LEU A 47 6.96 5.85 11.71
N THR A 48 7.43 6.80 12.50
CA THR A 48 8.86 7.13 12.64
C THR A 48 9.24 7.03 14.12
N HIS A 49 10.53 7.00 14.40
CA HIS A 49 11.06 6.98 15.76
C HIS A 49 12.21 8.00 15.88
N ASP A 50 12.74 8.16 17.08
CA ASP A 50 13.80 9.11 17.43
C ASP A 50 14.95 9.19 16.42
N ASN A 51 15.56 8.06 16.05
CA ASN A 51 16.70 8.05 15.13
C ASN A 51 16.32 8.45 13.69
N THR A 52 15.03 8.40 13.33
CA THR A 52 14.53 8.80 12.01
C THR A 52 13.70 10.08 12.04
N ALA A 53 13.59 10.77 13.18
CA ALA A 53 12.73 11.94 13.35
C ALA A 53 13.05 13.11 12.41
N ALA A 54 14.25 13.12 11.79
CA ALA A 54 14.63 14.08 10.75
C ALA A 54 13.68 14.10 9.54
N VAL A 55 12.89 13.04 9.30
CA VAL A 55 11.86 13.03 8.25
C VAL A 55 10.82 14.14 8.43
N MET A 56 10.53 14.56 9.66
CA MET A 56 9.57 15.64 9.92
C MET A 56 10.04 16.98 9.38
N LYS A 57 11.35 17.31 9.51
CA LYS A 57 11.92 18.54 8.92
C LYS A 57 11.75 18.57 7.40
N LYS A 58 11.86 17.40 6.76
CA LYS A 58 11.63 17.29 5.32
C LYS A 58 10.15 17.41 4.95
N PHE A 59 9.26 16.84 5.75
CA PHE A 59 7.82 16.97 5.59
C PHE A 59 7.36 18.44 5.64
N ASP A 60 7.91 19.21 6.57
CA ASP A 60 7.63 20.65 6.67
C ASP A 60 8.22 21.41 5.46
N ALA A 61 9.45 21.09 5.06
CA ALA A 61 10.15 21.75 3.96
C ALA A 61 9.48 21.54 2.58
N ILE A 62 8.74 20.45 2.38
CA ILE A 62 7.93 20.25 1.16
C ILE A 62 6.58 20.97 1.20
N GLY A 63 6.29 21.75 2.25
CA GLY A 63 5.06 22.52 2.41
C GLY A 63 3.85 21.70 2.82
N ALA A 64 4.05 20.49 3.34
CA ALA A 64 2.94 19.66 3.81
C ALA A 64 2.37 20.22 5.12
N SER A 65 1.05 20.38 5.19
CA SER A 65 0.39 21.04 6.33
C SER A 65 -0.08 20.09 7.43
N ARG A 66 -0.33 18.82 7.09
CA ARG A 66 -0.76 17.79 8.05
C ARG A 66 -0.53 16.37 7.53
N VAL A 67 -0.38 15.43 8.44
CA VAL A 67 -0.54 13.99 8.17
C VAL A 67 -2.05 13.69 8.12
N ALA A 68 -2.49 12.94 7.12
CA ALA A 68 -3.90 12.65 6.84
C ALA A 68 -4.28 11.21 7.13
#